data_AF-A0AA89BMF7-F1
#
_entry.id   AF-A0AA89BMF7-F1
#
_cell.length_a   1.000
_cell.length_b   1.000
_cell.length_c   1.000
_cell.angle_alpha   90.00
_cell.angle_beta   90.00
_cell.angle_gamma   90.00
#
_symmetry.space_group_name_H-M   'P 1'
#
loop_
_entity.id
_entity.type
_entity.pdbx_description
1 polymer ?
#
loop_
_entity_poly.entity_id
_entity_poly.type
_entity_poly.pdbx_seq_one_letter_code
_entity_poly.pdbx_strand_id
1 'polypeptide(L)'
;IFFAHLGLTPEGCSDGWAYFNHMCYLFSVHAVTFDEAKGICFLKSKDSTLTSVWSAEETSFITKHLLQNGIGKAWIGIEPRQNRYGWKWSDGSILDLDDRDRLPKDSTNMCGYLTKDGERRFHNCSLTIQAFVCKMPLTMVYVVSEIFNSSYNSNSLQSEPDRLLFERVWPPKLQEVDNYLIHLGPAMNHVTQETDCAYRCFRASSCRAFSLRCIIPWKCNQYSCDVYAPKI
;
A
#
# COMPACT_ATOMS: atom_id res chain seq x y z
N ILE A 1 17.97 -9.93 -10.32
CA ILE A 1 19.29 -9.33 -9.99
C ILE A 1 19.19 -7.81 -9.88
N PHE A 2 18.45 -7.11 -10.75
CA PHE A 2 18.23 -5.66 -10.68
C PHE A 2 17.57 -5.14 -9.37
N PHE A 3 16.62 -5.89 -8.78
CA PHE A 3 15.87 -5.44 -7.59
C PHE A 3 16.70 -5.31 -6.30
N ALA A 4 17.69 -6.20 -6.12
CA ALA A 4 18.51 -6.22 -4.91
C ALA A 4 19.41 -4.97 -4.75
N HIS A 5 19.77 -4.29 -5.84
CA HIS A 5 20.59 -3.07 -5.78
C HIS A 5 19.81 -1.82 -5.36
N LEU A 6 18.47 -1.86 -5.43
CA LEU A 6 17.59 -0.72 -5.18
C LEU A 6 16.88 -0.79 -3.83
N GLY A 7 17.12 -1.87 -3.08
CA GLY A 7 16.50 -2.08 -1.80
C GLY A 7 15.00 -2.35 -1.90
N LEU A 8 14.53 -3.03 -2.96
CA LEU A 8 13.11 -3.42 -3.12
C LEU A 8 12.97 -4.91 -3.44
N THR A 9 11.84 -5.47 -3.02
CA THR A 9 11.38 -6.81 -3.38
C THR A 9 10.84 -6.86 -4.83
N PRO A 10 10.65 -8.06 -5.43
CA PRO A 10 10.08 -8.19 -6.77
C PRO A 10 8.66 -7.62 -6.95
N GLU A 11 7.87 -7.54 -5.88
CA GLU A 11 6.45 -7.21 -5.93
C GLU A 11 6.06 -5.72 -6.06
N GLY A 12 6.89 -4.70 -5.82
CA GLY A 12 7.81 -4.65 -4.71
C GLY A 12 7.33 -3.75 -3.58
N CYS A 13 7.55 -4.26 -2.40
CA CYS A 13 7.70 -3.41 -1.25
C CYS A 13 9.17 -3.06 -1.09
N SER A 14 9.47 -2.08 -0.24
CA SER A 14 10.86 -1.85 0.20
C SER A 14 11.45 -3.11 0.81
N ASP A 15 12.78 -3.25 0.77
CA ASP A 15 13.46 -4.38 1.38
C ASP A 15 13.06 -4.53 2.85
N GLY A 16 12.81 -5.78 3.24
CA GLY A 16 12.30 -6.13 4.56
C GLY A 16 10.78 -5.96 4.72
N TRP A 17 10.07 -5.44 3.72
CA TRP A 17 8.60 -5.42 3.71
C TRP A 17 8.05 -6.60 2.90
N ALA A 18 6.99 -7.22 3.42
CA ALA A 18 6.28 -8.30 2.75
C ALA A 18 5.10 -7.75 1.96
N TYR A 19 4.91 -8.24 0.73
CA TYR A 19 3.77 -7.90 -0.11
C TYR A 19 2.57 -8.80 0.18
N PHE A 20 1.38 -8.21 0.28
CA PHE A 20 0.11 -8.92 0.24
C PHE A 20 -1.00 -8.00 -0.27
N ASN A 21 -1.73 -8.45 -1.30
CA ASN A 21 -2.93 -7.79 -1.84
C ASN A 21 -2.76 -6.26 -2.06
N HIS A 22 -1.72 -5.86 -2.79
CA HIS A 22 -1.40 -4.45 -3.09
C HIS A 22 -1.06 -3.58 -1.87
N MET A 23 -0.70 -4.22 -0.77
CA MET A 23 -0.22 -3.57 0.44
C MET A 23 1.15 -4.14 0.81
N CYS A 24 1.94 -3.30 1.48
CA CYS A 24 3.26 -3.65 2.00
C CYS A 24 3.21 -3.69 3.52
N TYR A 25 3.76 -4.73 4.12
CA TYR A 25 3.74 -4.97 5.56
C TYR A 25 5.16 -5.07 6.13
N LEU A 26 5.41 -4.40 7.26
CA LEU A 26 6.66 -4.51 8.00
C LEU A 26 6.39 -5.12 9.37
N PHE A 27 7.04 -6.23 9.66
CA PHE A 27 6.96 -6.92 10.94
C PHE A 27 8.16 -6.50 11.80
N SER A 28 7.91 -5.77 12.87
CA SER A 28 8.96 -5.22 13.73
C SER A 28 8.93 -5.89 15.11
N VAL A 29 10.09 -6.39 15.56
CA VAL A 29 10.26 -7.06 16.86
C VAL A 29 10.96 -6.11 17.83
N HIS A 30 10.24 -5.08 18.26
CA HIS A 30 10.70 -4.13 19.27
C HIS A 30 9.60 -3.90 20.29
N ALA A 31 9.96 -3.97 21.58
CA ALA A 31 9.03 -3.74 22.67
C ALA A 31 8.73 -2.25 22.81
N VAL A 32 7.53 -1.84 22.40
CA VAL A 32 7.12 -0.42 22.37
C VAL A 32 5.65 -0.27 22.75
N THR A 33 5.28 0.93 23.20
CA THR A 33 3.89 1.35 23.39
C THR A 33 3.19 1.48 22.04
N PHE A 34 1.85 1.60 22.06
CA PHE A 34 1.08 1.71 20.84
C PHE A 34 1.43 2.95 20.01
N ASP A 35 1.55 4.12 20.66
CA ASP A 35 1.84 5.38 19.97
C ASP A 35 3.28 5.41 19.44
N GLU A 36 4.25 4.83 20.15
CA GLU A 36 5.61 4.63 19.65
C GLU A 36 5.61 3.74 18.40
N ALA A 37 4.84 2.64 18.40
CA ALA A 37 4.72 1.76 17.24
C ALA A 37 4.17 2.50 16.01
N LYS A 38 3.12 3.32 16.18
CA LYS A 38 2.59 4.18 15.11
C LYS A 38 3.64 5.16 14.59
N GLY A 39 4.37 5.82 15.51
CA GLY A 39 5.45 6.72 15.17
C GLY A 39 6.56 6.04 14.36
N ILE A 40 6.96 4.83 14.74
CA ILE A 40 7.97 4.05 14.01
C ILE A 40 7.47 3.70 12.61
N CYS A 41 6.22 3.26 12.45
CA CYS A 41 5.67 3.00 11.12
C CYS A 41 5.73 4.24 10.21
N PHE A 42 5.31 5.40 10.73
CA PHE A 42 5.38 6.67 10.01
C PHE A 42 6.82 7.07 9.63
N LEU A 43 7.79 6.83 10.51
CA LEU A 43 9.20 7.09 10.22
C LEU A 43 9.76 6.17 9.13
N LYS A 44 9.20 4.96 8.96
CA LYS A 44 9.61 4.04 7.88
C LYS A 44 9.04 4.46 6.52
N SER A 45 7.83 5.02 6.49
CA SER A 45 7.24 5.62 5.30
C SER A 45 6.10 6.56 5.70
N LYS A 46 6.00 7.75 5.08
CA LYS A 46 4.99 8.76 5.40
C LYS A 46 3.55 8.27 5.22
N ASP A 47 3.34 7.32 4.31
CA ASP A 47 2.04 6.69 4.03
C ASP A 47 1.82 5.41 4.87
N SER A 48 2.68 5.13 5.85
CA SER A 48 2.59 3.94 6.70
C SER A 48 2.13 4.24 8.12
N THR A 49 1.35 3.30 8.66
CA THR A 49 0.91 3.28 10.06
C THR A 49 0.69 1.82 10.48
N LEU A 50 0.22 1.58 11.70
CA LEU A 50 -0.13 0.24 12.17
C LEU A 50 -1.22 -0.39 11.30
N THR A 51 -1.10 -1.70 11.06
CA THR A 51 -1.96 -2.42 10.11
C THR A 51 -3.42 -2.46 10.52
N SER A 52 -4.30 -2.12 9.60
CA SER A 52 -5.69 -2.59 9.62
C SER A 52 -5.78 -4.05 9.13
N VAL A 53 -6.82 -4.78 9.55
CA VAL A 53 -7.03 -6.19 9.17
C VAL A 53 -8.46 -6.41 8.72
N TRP A 54 -8.67 -6.90 7.50
CA TRP A 54 -9.95 -6.87 6.78
C TRP A 54 -10.52 -8.21 6.43
N SER A 55 -9.67 -9.23 6.35
CA SER A 55 -10.09 -10.54 5.88
C SER A 55 -9.41 -11.65 6.65
N ALA A 56 -9.98 -12.85 6.53
CA ALA A 56 -9.38 -14.05 7.09
C ALA A 56 -8.05 -14.38 6.39
N GLU A 57 -7.94 -14.09 5.09
CA GLU A 57 -6.71 -14.26 4.31
C GLU A 57 -5.62 -13.31 4.78
N GLU A 58 -5.95 -12.03 5.03
CA GLU A 58 -5.00 -11.07 5.59
C GLU A 58 -4.57 -11.46 7.00
N THR A 59 -5.52 -11.90 7.84
CA THR A 59 -5.23 -12.42 9.18
C THR A 59 -4.24 -13.59 9.10
N SER A 60 -4.49 -14.54 8.20
CA SER A 60 -3.64 -15.72 7.99
C SER A 60 -2.25 -15.34 7.46
N PHE A 61 -2.16 -14.34 6.58
CA PHE A 61 -0.89 -13.81 6.09
C PHE A 61 -0.06 -13.19 7.22
N ILE A 62 -0.68 -12.38 8.08
CA ILE A 62 -0.01 -11.73 9.22
C ILE A 62 0.43 -12.78 10.23
N THR A 63 -0.44 -13.69 10.65
CA THR A 63 -0.12 -14.71 11.68
C THR A 63 0.98 -15.66 11.23
N LYS A 64 1.00 -16.06 9.94
CA LYS A 64 2.10 -16.84 9.37
C LYS A 64 3.45 -16.15 9.54
N HIS A 65 3.52 -14.85 9.25
CA HIS A 65 4.75 -14.07 9.44
C HIS A 65 5.10 -13.92 10.92
N LEU A 66 4.12 -13.71 11.81
CA LEU A 66 4.37 -13.68 13.25
C LEU A 66 5.00 -14.99 13.73
N LEU A 67 4.44 -16.14 13.33
CA LEU A 67 4.96 -17.47 13.68
C LEU A 67 6.37 -17.70 13.15
N GLN A 68 6.64 -17.35 11.88
CA GLN A 68 7.96 -17.49 11.26
C GLN A 68 9.04 -16.66 11.97
N ASN A 69 8.66 -15.53 12.57
CA ASN A 69 9.56 -14.66 13.32
C ASN A 69 9.56 -14.94 14.84
N GLY A 70 8.89 -16.01 15.30
CA GLY A 70 8.80 -16.34 16.73
C GLY A 70 8.01 -15.32 17.57
N ILE A 71 7.16 -14.52 16.94
CA ILE A 71 6.39 -13.46 17.58
C ILE A 71 5.06 -14.03 18.10
N GLY A 72 4.81 -13.92 19.40
CA GLY A 72 3.57 -14.40 20.02
C GLY A 72 2.37 -13.46 19.83
N LYS A 73 2.61 -12.15 19.79
CA LYS A 73 1.60 -11.11 19.61
C LYS A 73 2.22 -9.82 19.09
N ALA A 74 1.47 -9.05 18.32
CA ALA A 74 1.94 -7.78 17.77
C ALA A 74 0.83 -6.72 17.76
N TRP A 75 1.18 -5.46 18.05
CA TRP A 75 0.26 -4.34 17.87
C TRP A 75 -0.26 -4.29 16.42
N ILE A 76 -1.55 -4.00 16.29
CA ILE A 76 -2.24 -3.69 15.04
C ILE A 76 -2.96 -2.36 15.20
N GLY A 77 -3.39 -1.71 14.13
CA GLY A 77 -3.85 -0.32 14.15
C GLY A 77 -5.23 -0.08 14.74
N ILE A 78 -5.76 -0.93 15.63
CA ILE A 78 -7.08 -0.71 16.22
C ILE A 78 -6.95 0.10 17.51
N GLU A 79 -7.59 1.27 17.53
CA GLU A 79 -7.50 2.24 18.62
C GLU A 79 -8.88 2.82 18.99
N PRO A 80 -9.03 3.40 20.18
CA PRO A 80 -10.26 4.06 20.60
C PRO A 80 -10.60 5.26 19.70
N ARG A 81 -11.89 5.50 19.46
CA ARG A 81 -12.35 6.78 18.91
C ARG A 81 -12.09 7.91 19.92
N GLN A 82 -12.04 9.16 19.45
CA GLN A 82 -11.79 10.34 20.30
C GLN A 82 -12.78 10.47 21.48
N ASN A 83 -14.04 10.07 21.27
CA ASN A 83 -15.06 10.06 22.32
C ASN A 83 -14.98 8.84 23.25
N ARG A 84 -13.99 7.95 23.08
CA ARG A 84 -13.77 6.69 23.83
C ARG A 84 -14.93 5.68 23.77
N TYR A 85 -15.90 5.91 22.89
CA TYR A 85 -17.00 4.99 22.61
C TYR A 85 -16.80 4.38 21.23
N GLY A 86 -16.29 3.15 21.23
CA GLY A 86 -16.02 2.36 20.04
C GLY A 86 -14.63 2.56 19.43
N TRP A 87 -14.41 1.86 18.32
CA TRP A 87 -13.10 1.63 17.75
C TRP A 87 -12.94 2.27 16.37
N LYS A 88 -11.69 2.50 15.97
CA LYS A 88 -11.31 2.90 14.61
C LYS A 88 -9.96 2.28 14.25
N TRP A 89 -9.68 2.21 12.95
CA TRP A 89 -8.35 1.90 12.45
C TRP A 89 -7.48 3.16 12.37
N SER A 90 -6.18 3.02 12.65
CA SER A 90 -5.19 4.10 12.63
C SER A 90 -4.93 4.66 11.23
N ASP A 91 -5.18 3.88 10.19
CA ASP A 91 -5.08 4.29 8.78
C ASP A 91 -6.37 4.96 8.25
N GLY A 92 -7.34 5.23 9.13
CA GLY A 92 -8.60 5.91 8.78
C GLY A 92 -9.65 4.98 8.19
N SER A 93 -9.37 3.68 8.14
CA SER A 93 -10.24 2.72 7.50
C SER A 93 -11.54 2.42 8.26
N ILE A 94 -12.58 2.01 7.52
CA ILE A 94 -13.93 1.75 8.08
C ILE A 94 -14.00 0.39 8.77
N LEU A 95 -14.09 0.37 10.10
CA LEU A 95 -14.33 -0.88 10.83
C LEU A 95 -15.65 -1.55 10.39
N ASP A 96 -15.61 -2.84 10.06
CA ASP A 96 -16.79 -3.59 9.64
C ASP A 96 -17.85 -3.64 10.75
N LEU A 97 -19.13 -3.72 10.36
CA LEU A 97 -20.26 -3.73 11.30
C LEU A 97 -20.21 -4.95 12.23
N ASP A 98 -19.90 -6.13 11.68
CA ASP A 98 -19.73 -7.37 12.46
C ASP A 98 -18.61 -7.25 13.49
N ASP A 99 -17.52 -6.57 13.13
CA ASP A 99 -16.43 -6.30 14.06
C ASP A 99 -16.88 -5.33 15.15
N ARG A 100 -17.62 -4.27 14.81
CA ARG A 100 -18.11 -3.29 15.79
C ARG A 100 -18.91 -3.93 16.92
N ASP A 101 -19.68 -4.97 16.62
CA ASP A 101 -20.53 -5.66 17.60
C ASP A 101 -19.74 -6.70 18.44
N ARG A 102 -18.63 -7.22 17.92
CA ARG A 102 -17.78 -8.21 18.59
C ARG A 102 -16.73 -7.61 19.51
N LEU A 103 -16.33 -6.36 19.28
CA LEU A 103 -15.30 -5.71 20.09
C LEU A 103 -15.88 -5.18 21.42
N PRO A 104 -15.05 -5.07 22.47
CA PRO A 104 -15.49 -4.54 23.75
C PRO A 104 -16.11 -3.14 23.60
N LYS A 105 -17.24 -2.89 24.27
CA LYS A 105 -17.92 -1.58 24.18
C LYS A 105 -17.10 -0.47 24.83
N ASP A 106 -16.44 -0.77 25.95
CA ASP A 106 -15.50 0.13 26.59
C ASP A 106 -14.12 -0.01 25.94
N SER A 107 -13.64 1.10 25.40
CA SER A 107 -12.33 1.20 24.73
C SER A 107 -11.34 2.05 25.53
N THR A 108 -11.67 2.41 26.76
CA THR A 108 -10.91 3.39 27.55
C THR A 108 -9.46 2.94 27.75
N ASN A 109 -8.54 3.66 27.12
CA ASN A 109 -7.09 3.41 27.18
C ASN A 109 -6.66 2.01 26.71
N MET A 110 -7.46 1.37 25.86
CA MET A 110 -7.18 0.04 25.33
C MET A 110 -6.87 0.14 23.84
N CYS A 111 -5.81 -0.54 23.41
CA CYS A 111 -5.37 -0.63 22.02
C CYS A 111 -5.31 -2.11 21.64
N GLY A 112 -5.57 -2.44 20.38
CA GLY A 112 -5.63 -3.84 19.99
C GLY A 112 -4.35 -4.39 19.40
N TYR A 113 -4.16 -5.68 19.63
CA TYR A 113 -3.06 -6.47 19.11
C TYR A 113 -3.62 -7.77 18.53
N LEU A 114 -2.87 -8.36 17.60
CA LEU A 114 -3.18 -9.66 17.03
C LEU A 114 -2.28 -10.71 17.69
N THR A 115 -2.86 -11.85 18.10
CA THR A 115 -2.09 -13.02 18.54
C THR A 115 -1.58 -13.80 17.34
N LYS A 116 -0.56 -14.64 17.54
CA LYS A 116 -0.08 -15.60 16.54
C LYS A 116 -1.17 -16.58 16.06
N ASP A 117 -2.24 -16.75 16.84
CA ASP A 117 -3.36 -17.65 16.54
C ASP A 117 -4.48 -16.93 15.76
N GLY A 118 -4.33 -15.64 15.47
CA GLY A 118 -5.29 -14.85 14.69
C GLY A 118 -6.38 -14.19 15.52
N GLU A 119 -6.27 -14.21 16.85
CA GLU A 119 -7.24 -13.57 17.72
C GLU A 119 -6.90 -12.08 17.91
N ARG A 120 -7.92 -11.23 17.79
CA ARG A 120 -7.80 -9.82 18.16
C ARG A 120 -8.07 -9.67 19.65
N ARG A 121 -7.13 -9.07 20.36
CA ARG A 121 -7.18 -8.84 21.80
C ARG A 121 -6.78 -7.40 22.09
N PHE A 122 -6.99 -6.96 23.32
CA PHE A 122 -6.76 -5.56 23.72
C PHE A 122 -5.85 -5.48 24.94
N HIS A 123 -5.02 -4.44 24.96
CA HIS A 123 -4.10 -4.17 26.05
C HIS A 123 -4.00 -2.66 26.28
N ASN A 124 -3.55 -2.26 27.46
CA ASN A 124 -3.37 -0.85 27.78
C ASN A 124 -2.37 -0.22 26.79
N CYS A 125 -2.77 0.87 26.12
CA CYS A 125 -2.00 1.54 25.07
C CYS A 125 -0.63 2.04 25.55
N SER A 126 -0.54 2.42 26.83
CA SER A 126 0.67 2.97 27.48
C SER A 126 1.65 1.88 27.93
N LEU A 127 1.27 0.60 27.85
CA LEU A 127 2.15 -0.52 28.13
C LEU A 127 2.77 -1.05 26.84
N THR A 128 3.90 -1.73 26.95
CA THR A 128 4.62 -2.22 25.77
C THR A 128 4.17 -3.62 25.33
N ILE A 129 4.20 -3.87 24.01
CA ILE A 129 4.13 -5.22 23.41
C ILE A 129 5.38 -5.43 22.56
N GLN A 130 5.86 -6.67 22.52
CA GLN A 130 7.14 -7.09 21.95
C GLN A 130 7.28 -6.89 20.43
N ALA A 131 6.18 -6.65 19.72
CA ALA A 131 6.17 -6.48 18.28
C ALA A 131 4.99 -5.64 17.80
N PHE A 132 5.08 -5.20 16.55
CA PHE A 132 4.03 -4.47 15.86
C PHE A 132 4.14 -4.68 14.34
N VAL A 133 3.02 -4.47 13.64
CA VAL A 133 2.93 -4.64 12.19
C VAL A 133 2.54 -3.31 11.55
N CYS A 134 3.43 -2.77 10.72
CA CYS A 134 3.12 -1.61 9.88
C CYS A 134 2.53 -2.05 8.55
N LYS A 135 1.69 -1.19 7.96
CA LYS A 135 1.07 -1.37 6.65
C LYS A 135 1.17 -0.07 5.86
N MET A 136 1.35 -0.15 4.56
CA MET A 136 1.26 0.98 3.63
C MET A 136 0.76 0.53 2.25
N PRO A 137 0.08 1.39 1.50
CA PRO A 137 -0.38 1.05 0.16
C PRO A 137 0.80 0.94 -0.82
N LEU A 138 0.76 -0.10 -1.66
CA LEU A 138 1.66 -0.20 -2.79
C LEU A 138 1.29 0.90 -3.80
N THR A 139 2.22 1.81 -4.08
CA THR A 139 2.08 2.74 -5.20
C THR A 139 2.61 2.06 -6.46
N MET A 140 1.74 1.81 -7.42
CA MET A 140 2.14 1.24 -8.71
C MET A 140 2.48 2.36 -9.66
N VAL A 141 3.62 2.27 -10.34
CA VAL A 141 4.05 3.24 -11.34
C VAL A 141 4.17 2.54 -12.69
N TYR A 142 3.64 3.20 -13.72
CA TYR A 142 3.64 2.74 -15.09
C TYR A 142 4.28 3.80 -15.95
N VAL A 143 5.18 3.40 -16.84
CA VAL A 143 5.74 4.33 -17.86
C VAL A 143 5.24 3.94 -19.24
N VAL A 144 5.15 4.94 -20.10
CA VAL A 144 4.90 4.72 -21.52
C VAL A 144 6.19 4.22 -22.15
N SER A 145 6.21 2.99 -22.65
CA SER A 145 7.31 2.52 -23.49
C SER A 145 6.96 2.77 -24.97
N GLU A 146 7.81 3.50 -25.67
CA GLU A 146 7.78 3.55 -27.14
C GLU A 146 8.50 2.31 -27.67
N ILE A 147 7.88 1.12 -27.57
CA ILE A 147 8.42 -0.06 -28.26
C ILE A 147 8.13 0.14 -29.75
N PHE A 148 9.04 0.80 -30.45
CA PHE A 148 9.13 0.72 -31.91
C PHE A 148 9.50 -0.72 -32.26
N ASN A 149 8.53 -1.52 -32.67
CA ASN A 149 8.82 -2.83 -33.22
C ASN A 149 9.49 -2.66 -34.58
N SER A 150 10.82 -2.56 -34.61
CA SER A 150 11.63 -2.46 -35.83
C SER A 150 11.59 -3.74 -36.69
N SER A 151 10.77 -4.73 -36.32
CA SER A 151 10.63 -6.00 -37.04
C SER A 151 9.26 -6.23 -37.70
N TYR A 152 8.33 -5.27 -37.64
CA TYR A 152 7.06 -5.42 -38.37
C TYR A 152 7.23 -5.00 -39.84
N ASN A 153 7.51 -5.98 -40.69
CA ASN A 153 7.51 -5.83 -42.14
C ASN A 153 6.17 -5.21 -42.60
N SER A 154 6.26 -4.05 -43.24
CA SER A 154 5.13 -3.28 -43.75
C SER A 154 4.46 -4.02 -44.91
N ASN A 155 3.44 -4.84 -44.64
CA ASN A 155 2.50 -5.31 -45.67
C ASN A 155 1.15 -5.81 -45.12
N SER A 156 0.58 -5.14 -44.11
CA SER A 156 -0.84 -5.31 -43.80
C SER A 156 -1.46 -4.00 -43.31
N LEU A 157 -2.14 -3.31 -44.22
CA LEU A 157 -3.14 -2.30 -43.89
C LEU A 157 -4.32 -2.99 -43.18
N GLN A 158 -4.38 -2.89 -41.85
CA GLN A 158 -5.61 -2.72 -41.10
C GLN A 158 -5.28 -2.30 -39.66
N SER A 159 -5.62 -1.04 -39.38
CA SER A 159 -5.65 -0.32 -38.11
C SER A 159 -5.89 -1.17 -36.84
N GLU A 160 -4.84 -1.43 -36.08
CA GLU A 160 -4.89 -1.23 -34.62
C GLU A 160 -4.09 0.06 -34.34
N PRO A 161 -4.59 1.02 -33.54
CA PRO A 161 -3.77 2.17 -33.17
C PRO A 161 -2.57 1.65 -32.38
N ASP A 162 -1.39 2.18 -32.67
CA ASP A 162 -0.12 1.90 -31.99
C ASP A 162 -0.34 1.53 -30.52
N ARG A 163 -0.30 0.23 -30.19
CA ARG A 163 -0.49 -0.23 -28.81
C ARG A 163 0.71 0.25 -28.01
N LEU A 164 0.58 1.40 -27.36
CA LEU A 164 1.51 1.80 -26.31
C LEU A 164 1.46 0.72 -25.23
N LEU A 165 2.58 0.03 -25.06
CA LEU A 165 2.74 -0.92 -23.99
C LEU A 165 3.10 -0.11 -22.74
N PHE A 166 2.18 -0.09 -21.79
CA PHE A 166 2.45 0.43 -20.45
C PHE A 166 3.15 -0.66 -19.67
N GLU A 167 4.45 -0.50 -19.49
CA GLU A 167 5.20 -1.43 -18.65
C GLU A 167 5.07 -0.99 -17.19
N ARG A 168 4.76 -1.94 -16.32
CA ARG A 168 4.84 -1.70 -14.87
C ARG A 168 6.30 -1.52 -14.54
N VAL A 169 6.72 -0.29 -14.27
CA VAL A 169 8.11 -0.01 -13.96
C VAL A 169 8.29 -0.13 -12.46
N TRP A 170 9.08 -1.14 -12.11
CA TRP A 170 9.58 -1.37 -10.77
C TRP A 170 11.07 -1.01 -10.76
N PRO A 171 11.58 -0.04 -9.95
CA PRO A 171 11.06 0.57 -8.71
C PRO A 171 10.22 1.88 -8.86
N PRO A 172 9.50 2.33 -7.81
CA PRO A 172 8.93 3.69 -7.69
C PRO A 172 9.98 4.77 -7.39
N LYS A 173 11.28 4.45 -7.50
CA LYS A 173 12.32 5.46 -7.59
C LYS A 173 12.75 5.53 -9.03
N LEU A 174 12.23 6.55 -9.69
CA LEU A 174 12.86 7.20 -10.83
C LEU A 174 14.31 7.54 -10.47
N GLN A 175 15.21 6.57 -10.48
CA GLN A 175 16.62 6.83 -10.33
C GLN A 175 17.04 7.48 -11.65
N GLU A 176 17.15 8.81 -11.58
CA GLU A 176 17.33 9.81 -12.65
C GLU A 176 16.09 10.55 -13.19
N VAL A 177 14.99 10.72 -12.42
CA VAL A 177 13.93 11.68 -12.83
C VAL A 177 13.57 12.69 -11.75
N ASP A 178 14.50 12.98 -10.83
CA ASP A 178 14.30 14.06 -9.86
C ASP A 178 14.39 15.48 -10.47
N ASN A 179 14.67 15.63 -11.77
CA ASN A 179 14.65 16.94 -12.43
C ASN A 179 13.91 17.00 -13.78
N TYR A 180 13.28 15.91 -14.24
CA TYR A 180 12.70 15.86 -15.59
C TYR A 180 11.20 15.55 -15.68
N LEU A 181 10.40 15.48 -14.60
CA LEU A 181 8.93 15.38 -14.73
C LEU A 181 8.18 16.42 -13.88
N ILE A 182 7.11 17.00 -14.44
CA ILE A 182 6.11 17.81 -13.75
C ILE A 182 4.89 16.94 -13.45
N HIS A 183 4.42 17.00 -12.20
CA HIS A 183 3.11 16.48 -11.82
C HIS A 183 2.05 17.36 -12.48
N LEU A 184 1.23 16.79 -13.36
CA LEU A 184 0.18 17.53 -14.05
C LEU A 184 -1.10 17.68 -13.20
N GLY A 185 -1.03 17.35 -11.91
CA GLY A 185 -2.16 17.31 -10.99
C GLY A 185 -2.80 15.92 -10.89
N PRO A 186 -3.62 15.68 -9.85
CA PRO A 186 -4.52 14.53 -9.85
C PRO A 186 -5.49 14.72 -11.02
N ALA A 187 -5.75 13.68 -11.80
CA ALA A 187 -6.72 13.77 -12.89
C ALA A 187 -8.18 13.77 -12.37
N MET A 188 -8.47 14.40 -11.21
CA MET A 188 -9.79 14.57 -10.57
C MET A 188 -10.74 13.36 -10.64
N ASN A 189 -10.25 12.12 -10.71
CA ASN A 189 -11.13 10.96 -10.84
C ASN A 189 -10.48 9.71 -10.25
N HIS A 190 -11.23 9.10 -9.34
CA HIS A 190 -11.04 7.73 -8.93
C HIS A 190 -11.30 6.83 -10.15
N VAL A 191 -10.32 5.99 -10.51
CA VAL A 191 -10.47 5.00 -11.58
C VAL A 191 -10.77 3.63 -11.00
N THR A 192 -11.53 2.82 -11.72
CA THR A 192 -11.87 1.45 -11.27
C THR A 192 -10.94 0.40 -11.87
N GLN A 193 -10.30 0.71 -12.99
CA GLN A 193 -9.35 -0.18 -13.66
C GLN A 193 -8.03 0.57 -13.93
N GLU A 194 -6.92 -0.17 -13.92
CA GLU A 194 -5.60 0.39 -14.22
C GLU A 194 -5.55 0.99 -15.64
N THR A 195 -6.26 0.37 -16.58
CA THR A 195 -6.40 0.79 -17.98
C THR A 195 -7.00 2.18 -18.13
N ASP A 196 -7.83 2.63 -17.20
CA ASP A 196 -8.46 3.95 -17.26
C ASP A 196 -7.43 5.07 -17.07
N CYS A 197 -6.47 4.86 -16.15
CA CYS A 197 -5.38 5.80 -15.92
C CYS A 197 -4.37 5.77 -17.07
N ALA A 198 -4.11 4.59 -17.61
CA ALA A 198 -3.31 4.40 -18.81
C ALA A 198 -3.91 5.17 -20.01
N TYR A 199 -5.22 5.06 -20.23
CA TYR A 199 -5.93 5.77 -21.30
C TYR A 199 -5.89 7.29 -21.13
N ARG A 200 -5.95 7.78 -19.89
CA ARG A 200 -5.80 9.20 -19.58
C ARG A 200 -4.39 9.70 -19.89
N CYS A 201 -3.37 8.94 -19.49
CA CYS A 201 -1.99 9.25 -19.84
C CYS A 201 -1.82 9.25 -21.37
N PHE A 202 -2.38 8.26 -22.08
CA PHE A 202 -2.34 8.21 -23.55
C PHE A 202 -2.93 9.45 -24.24
N ARG A 203 -4.09 9.94 -23.76
CA ARG A 203 -4.72 11.13 -24.35
C ARG A 203 -3.98 12.44 -24.06
N ALA A 204 -3.16 12.47 -23.01
CA ALA A 204 -2.34 13.63 -22.70
C ALA A 204 -1.01 13.53 -23.46
N SER A 205 -0.85 14.32 -24.52
CA SER A 205 0.32 14.29 -25.42
C SER A 205 1.68 14.44 -24.70
N SER A 206 1.69 15.12 -23.55
CA SER A 206 2.88 15.32 -22.72
C SER A 206 3.09 14.22 -21.66
N CYS A 207 2.13 13.33 -21.42
CA CYS A 207 2.28 12.30 -20.41
C CYS A 207 3.36 11.28 -20.80
N ARG A 208 4.15 10.88 -19.81
CA ARG A 208 5.20 9.85 -19.95
C ARG A 208 5.14 8.79 -18.87
N ALA A 209 4.47 9.07 -17.75
CA ALA A 209 4.22 8.10 -16.70
C ALA A 209 2.90 8.37 -15.99
N PHE A 210 2.36 7.35 -15.33
CA PHE A 210 1.27 7.51 -14.38
C PHE A 210 1.50 6.63 -13.16
N SER A 211 0.90 7.00 -12.04
CA SER A 211 0.89 6.18 -10.83
C SER A 211 -0.52 5.90 -10.37
N LEU A 212 -0.67 4.74 -9.75
CA LEU A 212 -1.91 4.27 -9.15
C LEU A 212 -1.68 4.02 -7.67
N ARG A 213 -2.62 4.52 -6.86
CA ARG A 213 -2.67 4.30 -5.41
C ARG A 213 -4.07 3.89 -5.02
N CYS A 214 -4.24 2.79 -4.28
CA CYS A 214 -5.57 2.40 -3.81
C CYS A 214 -6.16 3.51 -2.91
N ILE A 215 -7.38 3.95 -3.21
CA ILE A 215 -8.09 4.95 -2.38
C ILE A 215 -8.55 4.32 -1.08
N ILE A 216 -9.03 3.10 -1.19
CA ILE A 216 -9.42 2.27 -0.06
C ILE A 216 -8.30 1.22 0.08
N PRO A 217 -7.36 1.40 1.02
CA PRO A 217 -6.19 0.53 1.16
C PRO A 217 -6.51 -0.98 1.18
N TRP A 218 -7.68 -1.38 1.69
CA TRP A 218 -8.07 -2.77 1.84
C TRP A 218 -9.00 -3.31 0.76
N LYS A 219 -9.43 -2.44 -0.14
CA LYS A 219 -10.29 -2.77 -1.27
C LYS A 219 -9.78 -1.99 -2.47
N CYS A 220 -8.73 -2.49 -3.10
CA CYS A 220 -8.14 -1.94 -4.32
C CYS A 220 -9.05 -2.17 -5.55
N ASN A 221 -10.31 -1.79 -5.45
CA ASN A 221 -11.27 -1.73 -6.55
C ASN A 221 -11.42 -0.30 -7.10
N GLN A 222 -10.80 0.68 -6.43
CA GLN A 222 -10.72 2.06 -6.86
C GLN A 222 -9.32 2.61 -6.59
N TYR A 223 -8.78 3.35 -7.54
CA TYR A 223 -7.44 3.91 -7.51
C TYR A 223 -7.46 5.41 -7.72
N SER A 224 -6.64 6.13 -6.97
CA SER A 224 -6.19 7.47 -7.31
C SER A 224 -5.21 7.34 -8.46
N CYS A 225 -5.36 8.20 -9.46
CA CYS A 225 -4.57 8.23 -10.68
C CYS A 225 -3.86 9.57 -10.78
N ASP A 226 -2.54 9.52 -10.80
CA ASP A 226 -1.68 10.68 -11.02
C ASP A 226 -0.91 10.50 -12.33
N VAL A 227 -0.84 11.56 -13.14
CA VAL A 227 -0.13 11.54 -14.43
C VAL A 227 1.04 12.51 -14.40
N TYR A 228 2.11 12.15 -15.08
CA TYR A 228 3.40 12.85 -15.06
C TYR A 228 3.86 13.12 -16.50
N ALA A 229 4.37 14.31 -16.73
CA ALA A 229 4.92 14.75 -18.01
C ALA A 229 6.35 15.27 -17.86
N PRO A 230 7.19 15.33 -18.92
CA PRO A 230 8.52 15.88 -18.82
C PRO A 230 8.56 17.34 -18.36
N LYS A 231 9.50 17.69 -17.49
CA LYS A 231 9.96 19.07 -17.30
C LYS A 231 10.70 19.45 -18.58
N ILE A 232 10.24 20.52 -19.21
CA ILE A 232 10.90 21.19 -20.35
C ILE A 232 12.08 21.99 -19.83
#